data_AF-A0A7V3M2L2-F1
#
_entry.id   AF-A0A7V3M2L2-F1
#
_cell.length_a   1.000
_cell.length_b   1.000
_cell.length_c   1.000
_cell.angle_alpha   90.00
_cell.angle_beta   90.00
_cell.angle_gamma   90.00
#
_symmetry.space_group_name_H-M   'P 1'
#
loop_
_entity.id
_entity.type
_entity.pdbx_description
1 polymer ?
#
loop_
_entity_poly.entity_id
_entity_poly.type
_entity_poly.pdbx_seq_one_letter_code
_entity_poly.pdbx_strand_id
1 'polypeptide(L)'
;VADRSLLDSARLGGAGPGLGGLADLVERYRSAALGDLQWGRLTPWRSLTAQFFDPPEMRPYLTRLAEVTMAFGPAPSGRGQALLYTGWLGGRLGWRGTGEAWREADGTMEATLAREGGAVRLLLTPGGAGSAEGLVGVTIVAEGEPPARFRLERAADGVCVVTEAEHAGRPILTRTVCIEEPGEAALVEQDLRLPGRDRIFEEALRAAAALAPR
;
A
#
# COMPACT_ATOMS: atom_id res chain seq x y z
N VAL A 1 -19.85 -4.03 25.79
CA VAL A 1 -19.89 -3.36 24.48
C VAL A 1 -18.58 -2.62 24.34
N ALA A 2 -17.87 -2.76 23.22
CA ALA A 2 -16.64 -2.01 22.95
C ALA A 2 -16.89 -1.08 21.75
N ASP A 3 -16.55 0.20 21.89
CA ASP A 3 -16.68 1.20 20.81
C ASP A 3 -15.59 1.06 19.75
N ARG A 4 -14.52 0.32 20.08
CA ARG A 4 -13.38 0.05 19.21
C ARG A 4 -12.81 -1.35 19.38
N SER A 5 -12.39 -1.94 18.27
CA SER A 5 -11.64 -3.19 18.21
C SER A 5 -10.36 -2.98 17.41
N LEU A 6 -9.24 -3.43 17.97
CA LEU A 6 -7.92 -3.39 17.34
C LEU A 6 -7.50 -4.80 16.96
N LEU A 7 -6.94 -4.95 15.76
CA LEU A 7 -6.36 -6.20 15.28
C LEU A 7 -5.01 -5.94 14.62
N ASP A 8 -4.26 -7.01 14.38
CA ASP A 8 -3.08 -6.96 13.53
C ASP A 8 -3.28 -7.93 12.36
N SER A 9 -3.58 -7.40 11.17
CA SER A 9 -3.85 -8.22 9.98
C SER A 9 -2.61 -8.94 9.49
N ALA A 10 -1.41 -8.54 9.93
CA ALA A 10 -0.19 -9.29 9.71
C ALA A 10 -0.24 -10.67 10.38
N ARG A 11 -1.13 -10.90 11.35
CA ARG A 11 -1.28 -12.19 12.04
C ARG A 11 -2.43 -13.04 11.46
N LEU A 12 -3.15 -12.53 10.45
CA LEU A 12 -4.17 -13.29 9.75
C LEU A 12 -3.49 -14.22 8.73
N GLY A 13 -3.68 -15.53 8.88
CA GLY A 13 -3.18 -16.50 7.91
C GLY A 13 -3.79 -16.28 6.53
N GLY A 14 -2.94 -16.22 5.49
CA GLY A 14 -3.37 -16.01 4.10
C GLY A 14 -3.76 -14.56 3.82
N ALA A 15 -2.84 -13.78 3.25
CA ALA A 15 -3.02 -12.33 3.07
C ALA A 15 -4.25 -11.94 2.21
N GLY A 16 -4.62 -12.72 1.19
CA GLY A 16 -5.83 -12.45 0.38
C GLY A 16 -7.13 -12.76 1.15
N PRO A 17 -7.40 -14.05 1.47
CA PRO A 17 -8.60 -14.45 2.19
C PRO A 17 -8.77 -13.77 3.55
N GLY A 18 -7.68 -13.51 4.26
CA GLY A 18 -7.68 -12.79 5.54
C GLY A 18 -8.20 -11.36 5.41
N LEU A 19 -7.79 -10.62 4.38
CA LEU A 19 -8.29 -9.26 4.12
C LEU A 19 -9.76 -9.26 3.68
N GLY A 20 -10.21 -10.27 2.92
CA GLY A 20 -11.61 -10.45 2.59
C GLY A 20 -12.49 -10.66 3.82
N GLY A 21 -12.09 -11.56 4.72
CA GLY A 21 -12.80 -11.78 5.99
C GLY A 21 -12.84 -10.53 6.88
N LEU A 22 -11.77 -9.73 6.85
CA LEU A 22 -11.72 -8.44 7.55
C LEU A 22 -12.70 -7.42 6.96
N ALA A 23 -12.77 -7.33 5.63
CA ALA A 23 -13.71 -6.44 4.95
C ALA A 23 -15.17 -6.78 5.32
N ASP A 24 -15.50 -8.07 5.36
CA ASP A 24 -16.81 -8.53 5.82
C ASP A 24 -17.07 -8.22 7.30
N LEU A 25 -16.03 -8.22 8.14
CA LEU A 25 -16.15 -7.85 9.55
C LEU A 25 -16.49 -6.35 9.71
N VAL A 26 -15.79 -5.48 8.98
CA VAL A 26 -16.05 -4.03 8.96
C VAL A 26 -17.50 -3.73 8.54
N GLU A 27 -18.00 -4.44 7.53
CA GLU A 27 -19.39 -4.26 7.07
C GLU A 27 -20.44 -4.79 8.05
N ARG A 28 -20.12 -5.87 8.78
CA ARG A 28 -21.01 -6.42 9.81
C ARG A 28 -21.07 -5.55 11.07
N TYR A 29 -19.95 -4.97 11.48
CA TYR A 29 -19.82 -4.24 12.75
C TYR A 29 -19.69 -2.73 12.55
N ARG A 30 -20.60 -2.12 11.78
CA ARG A 30 -20.59 -0.68 11.47
C ARG A 30 -20.70 0.27 12.67
N SER A 31 -21.12 -0.24 13.82
CA SER A 31 -21.27 0.53 15.07
C SER A 31 -19.98 0.66 15.88
N ALA A 32 -18.94 -0.12 15.58
CA ALA A 32 -17.65 -0.04 16.26
C ALA A 32 -16.56 0.42 15.28
N ALA A 33 -15.55 1.12 15.78
CA ALA A 33 -14.35 1.40 15.02
C ALA A 33 -13.47 0.14 14.95
N LEU A 34 -13.08 -0.27 13.75
CA LEU A 34 -12.08 -1.31 13.55
C LEU A 34 -10.76 -0.64 13.15
N GLY A 35 -9.73 -0.84 13.96
CA GLY A 35 -8.37 -0.41 13.66
C GLY A 35 -7.47 -1.61 13.37
N ASP A 36 -6.44 -1.37 12.56
CA ASP A 36 -5.49 -2.39 12.15
C ASP A 36 -4.05 -1.89 12.31
N LEU A 37 -3.23 -2.66 13.01
CA LEU A 37 -1.84 -2.27 13.25
C LEU A 37 -1.01 -2.33 11.97
N GLN A 38 -1.34 -3.20 11.02
CA GLN A 38 -0.63 -3.25 9.73
C GLN A 38 -0.91 -1.99 8.89
N TRP A 39 -2.15 -1.47 8.94
CA TRP A 39 -2.52 -0.18 8.37
C TRP A 39 -1.74 1.00 8.97
N GLY A 40 -1.56 0.98 10.30
CA GLY A 40 -0.72 1.94 11.00
C GLY A 40 0.72 1.93 10.49
N ARG A 41 1.32 0.73 10.32
CA ARG A 41 2.68 0.55 9.77
C ARG A 41 2.83 1.06 8.33
N LEU A 42 1.74 1.12 7.56
CA LEU A 42 1.74 1.67 6.20
C LEU A 42 1.62 3.20 6.16
N THR A 43 1.36 3.88 7.27
CA THR A 43 1.20 5.35 7.30
C THR A 43 2.38 6.10 6.68
N PRO A 44 3.65 5.78 6.98
CA PRO A 44 4.78 6.46 6.37
C PRO A 44 4.85 6.22 4.85
N TRP A 45 4.64 4.98 4.41
CA TRP A 45 4.62 4.60 2.98
C TRP A 45 3.55 5.36 2.20
N ARG A 46 2.32 5.43 2.73
CA ARG A 46 1.21 6.17 2.13
C ARG A 46 1.52 7.67 2.05
N SER A 47 2.09 8.22 3.12
CA SER A 47 2.41 9.65 3.20
C SER A 47 3.53 10.06 2.24
N LEU A 48 4.60 9.27 2.16
CA LEU A 48 5.71 9.50 1.21
C LEU A 48 5.26 9.33 -0.24
N THR A 49 4.38 8.37 -0.51
CA THR A 49 3.80 8.20 -1.85
C THR A 49 2.97 9.40 -2.26
N ALA A 50 2.10 9.90 -1.37
CA ALA A 50 1.28 11.07 -1.65
C ALA A 50 2.13 12.32 -1.92
N GLN A 51 3.24 12.49 -1.20
CA GLN A 51 4.16 13.62 -1.36
C GLN A 51 4.77 13.75 -2.76
N PHE A 52 4.89 12.65 -3.52
CA PHE A 52 5.32 12.74 -4.92
C PHE A 52 4.38 13.58 -5.79
N PHE A 53 3.11 13.68 -5.40
CA PHE A 53 2.05 14.36 -6.14
C PHE A 53 1.64 15.70 -5.49
N ASP A 54 2.35 16.18 -4.47
CA ASP A 54 2.13 17.50 -3.89
C ASP A 54 2.37 18.65 -4.91
N PRO A 55 3.46 18.63 -5.72
CA PRO A 55 3.68 19.63 -6.75
C PRO A 55 2.55 19.59 -7.81
N PRO A 56 1.93 20.74 -8.17
CA PRO A 56 0.84 20.79 -9.14
C PRO A 56 1.14 20.10 -10.47
N GLU A 57 2.38 20.18 -10.93
CA GLU A 57 2.85 19.56 -12.18
C GLU A 57 2.89 18.02 -12.13
N MET A 58 2.97 17.41 -10.93
CA MET A 58 3.02 15.96 -10.76
C MET A 58 1.62 15.33 -10.70
N ARG A 59 0.61 16.09 -10.28
CA ARG A 59 -0.77 15.59 -10.10
C ARG A 59 -1.38 14.92 -11.34
N PRO A 60 -1.18 15.41 -12.58
CA PRO A 60 -1.73 14.74 -13.76
C PRO A 60 -1.28 13.28 -13.91
N TYR A 61 -0.10 12.92 -13.39
CA TYR A 61 0.41 11.55 -13.47
C TYR A 61 -0.39 10.54 -12.64
N LEU A 62 -1.16 10.96 -11.63
CA LEU A 62 -2.00 10.05 -10.83
C LEU A 62 -2.99 9.26 -11.68
N THR A 63 -3.56 9.90 -12.70
CA THR A 63 -4.49 9.24 -13.64
C THR A 63 -3.78 8.43 -14.72
N ARG A 64 -2.45 8.56 -14.81
CA ARG A 64 -1.58 7.97 -15.84
C ARG A 64 -0.68 6.85 -15.32
N LEU A 65 -0.87 6.39 -14.08
CA LEU A 65 -0.11 5.28 -13.54
C LEU A 65 -0.29 4.04 -14.42
N ALA A 66 0.81 3.45 -14.85
CA ALA A 66 0.81 2.33 -15.79
C ALA A 66 1.40 1.06 -15.18
N GLU A 67 2.37 1.21 -14.25
CA GLU A 67 2.94 0.08 -13.53
C GLU A 67 3.18 0.46 -12.07
N VAL A 68 2.85 -0.46 -11.15
CA VAL A 68 3.25 -0.41 -9.75
C VAL A 68 3.91 -1.72 -9.36
N THR A 69 5.19 -1.64 -9.01
CA THR A 69 6.00 -2.76 -8.57
C THR A 69 6.33 -2.60 -7.09
N MET A 70 6.12 -3.65 -6.30
CA MET A 70 6.35 -3.64 -4.85
C MET A 70 7.21 -4.82 -4.43
N ALA A 71 8.22 -4.53 -3.61
CA ALA A 71 9.06 -5.53 -2.98
C ALA A 71 8.67 -5.63 -1.49
N PHE A 72 8.48 -6.85 -0.98
CA PHE A 72 8.06 -7.08 0.39
C PHE A 72 8.89 -8.17 1.08
N GLY A 73 9.09 -8.00 2.38
CA GLY A 73 9.77 -8.94 3.27
C GLY A 73 8.98 -10.21 3.54
N PRO A 74 9.58 -11.19 4.24
CA PRO A 74 8.95 -12.48 4.48
C PRO A 74 7.61 -12.36 5.25
N ALA A 75 6.82 -13.43 5.15
CA ALA A 75 5.64 -13.62 5.99
C ALA A 75 5.99 -13.48 7.49
N PRO A 76 5.05 -13.02 8.33
CA PRO A 76 3.62 -12.94 8.03
C PRO A 76 3.13 -11.53 7.59
N SER A 77 4.00 -10.52 7.56
CA SER A 77 3.59 -9.11 7.39
C SER A 77 3.72 -8.54 5.96
N GLY A 78 4.70 -8.97 5.16
CA GLY A 78 5.05 -8.33 3.87
C GLY A 78 3.95 -8.36 2.81
N ARG A 79 3.45 -9.56 2.49
CA ARG A 79 2.40 -9.74 1.46
C ARG A 79 1.11 -9.01 1.82
N GLY A 80 0.71 -9.03 3.10
CA GLY A 80 -0.47 -8.32 3.59
C GLY A 80 -0.33 -6.80 3.42
N GLN A 81 0.84 -6.24 3.76
CA GLN A 81 1.12 -4.83 3.53
C GLN A 81 1.09 -4.44 2.06
N ALA A 82 1.67 -5.25 1.16
CA ALA A 82 1.63 -4.99 -0.28
C ALA A 82 0.19 -5.00 -0.83
N LEU A 83 -0.64 -5.95 -0.40
CA LEU A 83 -2.05 -6.00 -0.80
C LEU A 83 -2.88 -4.86 -0.21
N LEU A 84 -2.66 -4.49 1.05
CA LEU A 84 -3.36 -3.37 1.69
C LEU A 84 -2.94 -2.02 1.08
N TYR A 85 -1.66 -1.86 0.73
CA TYR A 85 -1.16 -0.72 -0.03
C TYR A 85 -1.77 -0.67 -1.44
N THR A 86 -1.90 -1.82 -2.11
CA THR A 86 -2.62 -1.94 -3.41
C THR A 86 -4.06 -1.48 -3.27
N GLY A 87 -4.76 -1.93 -2.23
CA GLY A 87 -6.14 -1.53 -1.94
C GLY A 87 -6.26 -0.04 -1.68
N TRP A 88 -5.32 0.55 -0.93
CA TRP A 88 -5.29 2.00 -0.73
C TRP A 88 -5.09 2.75 -2.04
N LEU A 89 -4.00 2.48 -2.77
CA LEU A 89 -3.69 3.22 -4.00
C LEU A 89 -4.78 3.02 -5.07
N GLY A 90 -5.19 1.77 -5.29
CA GLY A 90 -6.24 1.43 -6.25
C GLY A 90 -7.61 1.96 -5.86
N GLY A 91 -7.98 1.91 -4.57
CA GLY A 91 -9.23 2.48 -4.08
C GLY A 91 -9.30 4.00 -4.25
N ARG A 92 -8.17 4.71 -4.06
CA ARG A 92 -8.08 6.16 -4.27
C ARG A 92 -8.10 6.56 -5.76
N LEU A 93 -7.62 5.68 -6.64
CA LEU A 93 -7.51 5.91 -8.08
C LEU A 93 -8.60 5.22 -8.91
N GLY A 94 -9.57 4.56 -8.26
CA GLY A 94 -10.70 3.92 -8.93
C GLY A 94 -10.33 2.69 -9.77
N TRP A 95 -9.27 1.96 -9.39
CA TRP A 95 -8.87 0.74 -10.08
C TRP A 95 -9.89 -0.39 -9.84
N ARG A 96 -10.02 -1.26 -10.83
CA ARG A 96 -10.97 -2.38 -10.82
C ARG A 96 -10.28 -3.66 -11.28
N GLY A 97 -10.63 -4.80 -10.69
CA GLY A 97 -10.21 -6.10 -11.21
C GLY A 97 -10.77 -6.32 -12.62
N THR A 98 -9.96 -6.85 -13.53
CA THR A 98 -10.37 -7.16 -14.91
C THR A 98 -11.14 -8.47 -15.03
N GLY A 99 -11.23 -9.24 -13.94
CA GLY A 99 -11.73 -10.63 -13.95
C GLY A 99 -10.67 -11.65 -14.37
N GLU A 100 -9.50 -11.20 -14.84
CA GLU A 100 -8.33 -12.05 -15.00
C GLU A 100 -7.78 -12.46 -13.63
N ALA A 101 -7.36 -13.72 -13.51
CA ALA A 101 -6.76 -14.22 -12.29
C ALA A 101 -5.35 -13.64 -12.10
N TRP A 102 -4.98 -13.41 -10.85
CA TRP A 102 -3.60 -13.18 -10.48
C TRP A 102 -2.74 -14.36 -10.92
N ARG A 103 -1.55 -14.05 -11.45
CA ARG A 103 -0.52 -15.05 -11.71
C ARG A 103 0.41 -15.08 -10.52
N GLU A 104 0.58 -16.25 -9.92
CA GLU A 104 1.47 -16.45 -8.78
C GLU A 104 2.51 -17.53 -9.10
N ALA A 105 3.79 -17.20 -8.93
CA ALA A 105 4.91 -18.11 -9.08
C ALA A 105 6.03 -17.70 -8.10
N ASP A 106 6.55 -18.66 -7.33
CA ASP A 106 7.63 -18.45 -6.35
C ASP A 106 7.35 -17.28 -5.38
N GLY A 107 6.09 -17.08 -4.99
CA GLY A 107 5.62 -15.98 -4.13
C GLY A 107 5.51 -14.62 -4.83
N THR A 108 5.97 -14.50 -6.08
CA THR A 108 5.73 -13.32 -6.92
C THR A 108 4.30 -13.34 -7.43
N MET A 109 3.61 -12.20 -7.33
CA MET A 109 2.24 -12.02 -7.75
C MET A 109 2.14 -10.95 -8.84
N GLU A 110 1.48 -11.26 -9.94
CA GLU A 110 1.25 -10.33 -11.04
C GLU A 110 -0.23 -10.23 -11.38
N ALA A 111 -0.70 -9.01 -11.66
CA ALA A 111 -2.04 -8.75 -12.13
C ALA A 111 -2.10 -7.51 -13.03
N THR A 112 -3.15 -7.44 -13.85
CA THR A 112 -3.50 -6.23 -14.59
C THR A 112 -4.84 -5.72 -14.07
N LEU A 113 -4.89 -4.47 -13.62
CA LEU A 113 -6.10 -3.82 -13.15
C LEU A 113 -6.60 -2.81 -14.16
N ALA A 114 -7.92 -2.70 -14.33
CA ALA A 114 -8.53 -1.65 -15.12
C ALA A 114 -8.50 -0.31 -14.37
N ARG A 115 -8.26 0.78 -15.10
CA ARG A 115 -8.44 2.16 -14.63
C ARG A 115 -9.24 2.96 -15.65
N GLU A 116 -9.61 4.18 -15.31
CA GLU A 116 -10.14 5.09 -16.32
C GLU A 116 -9.07 5.36 -17.40
N GLY A 117 -9.44 5.15 -18.66
CA GLY A 117 -8.55 5.40 -19.80
C GLY A 117 -7.45 4.35 -20.04
N GLY A 118 -7.43 3.22 -19.34
CA GLY A 118 -6.44 2.17 -19.59
C GLY A 118 -6.36 1.08 -18.53
N ALA A 119 -5.14 0.57 -18.32
CA ALA A 119 -4.84 -0.44 -17.32
C ALA A 119 -3.60 -0.06 -16.48
N VAL A 120 -3.44 -0.73 -15.35
CA VAL A 120 -2.27 -0.65 -14.48
C VAL A 120 -1.76 -2.06 -14.23
N ARG A 121 -0.49 -2.30 -14.53
CA ARG A 121 0.20 -3.55 -14.20
C ARG A 121 0.66 -3.51 -12.76
N LEU A 122 0.43 -4.60 -12.04
CA LEU A 122 0.90 -4.83 -10.68
C LEU A 122 1.89 -5.98 -10.65
N LEU A 123 3.02 -5.77 -9.99
CA LEU A 123 4.02 -6.80 -9.71
C LEU A 123 4.43 -6.75 -8.25
N LEU A 124 4.11 -7.79 -7.48
CA LEU A 124 4.47 -7.89 -6.06
C LEU A 124 5.50 -9.01 -5.93
N THR A 125 6.71 -8.70 -5.51
CA THR A 125 7.80 -9.68 -5.38
C THR A 125 8.20 -9.86 -3.92
N PRO A 126 8.40 -11.12 -3.46
CA PRO A 126 9.10 -11.36 -2.22
C PRO A 126 10.57 -10.95 -2.44
N GLY A 127 11.11 -10.15 -1.54
CA GLY A 127 12.49 -9.70 -1.62
C GLY A 127 12.69 -8.25 -1.19
N GLY A 128 13.95 -7.89 -0.99
CA GLY A 128 14.34 -6.59 -0.45
C GLY A 128 15.77 -6.63 0.09
N ALA A 129 16.42 -5.47 0.19
CA ALA A 129 17.72 -5.38 0.83
C ALA A 129 17.56 -5.60 2.35
N GLY A 130 18.01 -6.76 2.84
CA GLY A 130 18.04 -7.09 4.27
C GLY A 130 16.81 -7.82 4.81
N SER A 131 16.84 -8.11 6.11
CA SER A 131 15.82 -8.85 6.86
C SER A 131 14.56 -8.03 7.18
N ALA A 132 14.28 -6.98 6.41
CA ALA A 132 13.21 -6.04 6.73
C ALA A 132 11.84 -6.71 6.66
N GLU A 133 11.03 -6.53 7.71
CA GLU A 133 9.65 -6.98 7.74
C GLU A 133 8.75 -5.99 6.96
N GLY A 134 7.65 -6.47 6.40
CA GLY A 134 6.68 -5.60 5.72
C GLY A 134 7.09 -5.16 4.31
N LEU A 135 6.69 -3.95 3.92
CA LEU A 135 7.00 -3.33 2.63
C LEU A 135 8.45 -2.84 2.63
N VAL A 136 9.19 -3.17 1.55
CA VAL A 136 10.61 -2.81 1.39
C VAL A 136 10.81 -1.81 0.27
N GLY A 137 10.00 -1.86 -0.77
CA GLY A 137 10.08 -0.89 -1.84
C GLY A 137 8.80 -0.80 -2.66
N VAL A 138 8.60 0.38 -3.25
CA VAL A 138 7.52 0.68 -4.18
C VAL A 138 8.11 1.46 -5.34
N THR A 139 7.89 1.00 -6.56
CA THR A 139 8.20 1.75 -7.78
C THR A 139 6.89 1.97 -8.54
N ILE A 140 6.63 3.22 -8.89
CA ILE A 140 5.46 3.65 -9.64
C ILE A 140 5.94 4.28 -10.95
N VAL A 141 5.45 3.77 -12.08
CA VAL A 141 5.71 4.33 -13.40
C VAL A 141 4.42 4.92 -13.93
N ALA A 142 4.50 6.16 -14.41
CA ALA A 142 3.39 6.89 -14.99
C ALA A 142 3.68 7.26 -16.44
N GLU A 143 2.70 7.00 -17.29
CA GLU A 143 2.71 7.42 -18.70
C GLU A 143 2.57 8.94 -18.83
N GLY A 144 3.06 9.47 -19.94
CA GLY A 144 2.97 10.88 -20.28
C GLY A 144 4.09 11.30 -21.24
N GLU A 145 4.01 12.54 -21.69
CA GLU A 145 5.08 13.18 -22.45
C GLU A 145 5.56 14.40 -21.64
N PRO A 146 6.64 14.26 -20.85
CA PRO A 146 7.45 13.06 -20.65
C PRO A 146 6.86 12.04 -19.67
N PRO A 147 7.38 10.79 -19.59
CA PRO A 147 7.01 9.85 -18.53
C PRO A 147 7.56 10.29 -17.17
N ALA A 148 7.04 9.70 -16.09
CA ALA A 148 7.55 9.91 -14.73
C ALA A 148 7.73 8.58 -13.99
N ARG A 149 8.73 8.53 -13.11
CA ARG A 149 9.02 7.39 -12.25
C ARG A 149 9.21 7.85 -10.81
N PHE A 150 8.55 7.17 -9.89
CA PHE A 150 8.61 7.44 -8.47
C PHE A 150 9.03 6.18 -7.72
N ARG A 151 10.00 6.29 -6.82
CA ARG A 151 10.54 5.15 -6.08
C ARG A 151 10.59 5.46 -4.60
N LEU A 152 10.09 4.55 -3.79
CA LEU A 152 10.36 4.47 -2.35
C LEU A 152 11.15 3.18 -2.11
N GLU A 153 12.25 3.27 -1.39
CA GLU A 153 13.06 2.11 -1.04
C GLU A 153 13.60 2.25 0.38
N ARG A 154 13.44 1.20 1.19
CA ARG A 154 14.03 1.16 2.51
C ARG A 154 15.56 1.15 2.39
N ALA A 155 16.22 2.03 3.13
CA ALA A 155 17.66 2.11 3.21
C ALA A 155 18.23 0.88 3.95
N ALA A 156 19.52 0.61 3.75
CA ALA A 156 20.21 -0.52 4.37
C ALA A 156 20.23 -0.48 5.91
N ASP A 157 20.02 0.71 6.50
CA ASP A 157 19.88 0.89 7.94
C ASP A 157 18.53 0.38 8.50
N GLY A 158 17.57 0.08 7.64
CA GLY A 158 16.22 -0.40 8.00
C GLY A 158 15.29 0.67 8.56
N VAL A 159 15.80 1.87 8.88
CA VAL A 159 15.09 2.93 9.62
C VAL A 159 14.75 4.13 8.74
N CYS A 160 15.38 4.28 7.57
CA CYS A 160 15.05 5.33 6.64
C CYS A 160 14.55 4.77 5.30
N VAL A 161 13.79 5.59 4.59
CA VAL A 161 13.33 5.34 3.22
C VAL A 161 13.93 6.42 2.33
N VAL A 162 14.59 5.97 1.28
CA VAL A 162 15.05 6.81 0.18
C VAL A 162 13.89 6.95 -0.80
N THR A 163 13.53 8.19 -1.12
CA THR A 163 12.53 8.51 -2.14
C THR A 163 13.21 9.14 -3.34
N GLU A 164 12.88 8.71 -4.55
CA GLU A 164 13.37 9.27 -5.81
C GLU A 164 12.17 9.63 -6.70
N ALA A 165 12.17 10.84 -7.25
CA ALA A 165 11.22 11.26 -8.28
C ALA A 165 11.97 11.70 -9.54
N GLU A 166 11.69 11.02 -10.65
CA GLU A 166 12.27 11.26 -11.96
C GLU A 166 11.16 11.72 -12.93
N HIS A 167 11.41 12.85 -13.59
CA HIS A 167 10.54 13.44 -14.59
C HIS A 167 11.42 14.17 -15.61
N ALA A 168 11.22 13.92 -16.91
CA ALA A 168 12.20 14.39 -17.89
C ALA A 168 12.37 15.92 -17.89
N GLY A 169 13.61 16.34 -18.12
CA GLY A 169 14.00 17.75 -18.09
C GLY A 169 14.21 18.31 -16.67
N ARG A 170 14.06 17.51 -15.62
CA ARG A 170 14.38 17.91 -14.24
C ARG A 170 15.44 16.99 -13.62
N PRO A 171 16.28 17.52 -12.70
CA PRO A 171 17.13 16.68 -11.86
C PRO A 171 16.26 15.69 -11.06
N ILE A 172 16.77 14.47 -10.89
CA ILE A 172 16.16 13.49 -10.00
C ILE A 172 16.12 14.08 -8.59
N LEU A 173 14.93 14.14 -8.00
CA LEU A 173 14.77 14.59 -6.63
C LEU A 173 14.90 13.38 -5.70
N THR A 174 16.02 13.29 -4.99
CA THR A 174 16.27 12.27 -3.98
C THR A 174 16.12 12.86 -2.57
N ARG A 175 15.39 12.18 -1.70
CA ARG A 175 15.26 12.54 -0.27
C ARG A 175 15.44 11.27 0.56
N THR A 176 16.13 11.38 1.68
CA THR A 176 16.17 10.33 2.70
C THR A 176 15.30 10.77 3.86
N VAL A 177 14.28 9.98 4.18
CA VAL A 177 13.34 10.26 5.26
C VAL A 177 13.38 9.11 6.24
N CYS A 178 13.70 9.40 7.50
CA CYS A 178 13.69 8.37 8.52
C CYS A 178 12.26 8.12 8.97
N ILE A 179 11.85 6.87 8.81
CA ILE A 179 10.52 6.37 9.17
C ILE A 179 10.74 5.39 10.31
N GLU A 180 10.89 5.93 11.53
CA GLU A 180 10.96 5.10 12.72
C GLU A 180 9.75 4.15 12.72
N GLU A 181 10.00 2.83 12.70
CA GLU A 181 8.90 1.87 12.72
C GLU A 181 8.26 1.91 14.10
N PRO A 182 7.00 2.36 14.21
CA PRO A 182 6.36 2.43 15.50
C PRO A 182 6.20 1.02 16.06
N GLY A 183 6.67 0.80 17.28
CA GLY A 183 6.37 -0.41 18.03
C GLY A 183 4.87 -0.58 18.26
N GLU A 184 4.43 -1.78 18.65
CA GLU A 184 3.00 -2.08 18.81
C GLU A 184 2.27 -1.09 19.74
N ALA A 185 2.90 -0.69 20.85
CA ALA A 185 2.33 0.30 21.77
C ALA A 185 2.07 1.66 21.10
N ALA A 186 2.99 2.13 20.25
CA ALA A 186 2.85 3.38 19.52
C ALA A 186 1.77 3.28 18.44
N LEU A 187 1.64 2.14 17.76
CA LEU A 187 0.56 1.88 16.80
C LEU A 187 -0.81 1.88 17.48
N VAL A 188 -0.92 1.24 18.64
CA VAL A 188 -2.15 1.25 19.45
C VAL A 188 -2.49 2.68 19.87
N GLU A 189 -1.51 3.44 20.36
CA GLU A 189 -1.71 4.85 20.74
C GLU A 189 -2.18 5.70 19.55
N GLN A 190 -1.53 5.56 18.40
CA GLN A 190 -1.89 6.27 17.17
C GLN A 190 -3.33 5.97 16.76
N ASP A 191 -3.72 4.70 16.78
CA ASP A 191 -5.08 4.33 16.47
C ASP A 191 -6.04 4.95 17.48
N LEU A 192 -5.82 4.77 18.79
CA LEU A 192 -6.69 5.29 19.86
C LEU A 192 -6.94 6.81 19.81
N ARG A 193 -6.03 7.59 19.19
CA ARG A 193 -6.22 9.03 18.96
C ARG A 193 -7.27 9.36 17.87
N LEU A 194 -7.59 8.41 17.00
CA LEU A 194 -8.63 8.59 15.99
C LEU A 194 -9.99 8.78 16.68
N PRO A 195 -10.77 9.82 16.34
CA PRO A 195 -12.04 10.11 17.00
C PRO A 195 -13.16 9.12 16.66
N GLY A 196 -12.93 8.22 15.70
CA GLY A 196 -13.95 7.27 15.23
C GLY A 196 -13.39 6.27 14.23
N ARG A 197 -14.17 5.96 13.19
CA ARG A 197 -13.80 5.02 12.14
C ARG A 197 -12.78 5.65 11.17
N ASP A 198 -11.72 4.93 10.83
CA ASP A 198 -10.82 5.32 9.74
C ASP A 198 -11.44 4.95 8.39
N ARG A 199 -12.05 5.93 7.72
CA ARG A 199 -12.70 5.70 6.42
C ARG A 199 -11.73 5.32 5.33
N ILE A 200 -10.50 5.84 5.38
CA ILE A 200 -9.48 5.53 4.38
C ILE A 200 -9.05 4.07 4.53
N PHE A 201 -8.90 3.59 5.77
CA PHE A 201 -8.66 2.17 6.04
C PHE A 201 -9.79 1.28 5.49
N GLU A 202 -11.06 1.60 5.80
CA GLU A 202 -12.20 0.79 5.37
C GLU A 202 -12.33 0.72 3.85
N GLU A 203 -12.09 1.84 3.16
CA GLU A 203 -12.08 1.90 1.70
C GLU A 203 -10.91 1.12 1.11
N ALA A 204 -9.71 1.29 1.66
CA ALA A 204 -8.52 0.57 1.25
C ALA A 204 -8.68 -0.94 1.43
N LEU A 205 -9.28 -1.36 2.54
CA LEU A 205 -9.55 -2.76 2.83
C LEU A 205 -10.56 -3.37 1.86
N ARG A 206 -11.66 -2.67 1.59
CA ARG A 206 -12.67 -3.12 0.61
C ARG A 206 -12.07 -3.24 -0.79
N ALA A 207 -11.25 -2.27 -1.19
CA ALA A 207 -10.53 -2.31 -2.44
C ALA A 207 -9.50 -3.46 -2.47
N ALA A 208 -8.73 -3.66 -1.39
CA ALA A 208 -7.78 -4.78 -1.29
C ALA A 208 -8.51 -6.12 -1.46
N ALA A 209 -9.63 -6.34 -0.78
CA ALA A 209 -10.43 -7.55 -0.91
C ALA A 209 -11.00 -7.75 -2.33
N ALA A 210 -11.39 -6.67 -3.00
CA ALA A 210 -11.90 -6.73 -4.38
C ALA A 210 -10.81 -6.94 -5.43
N LEU A 211 -9.58 -6.49 -5.14
CA LEU A 211 -8.44 -6.54 -6.06
C LEU A 211 -7.53 -7.75 -5.81
N ALA A 212 -7.55 -8.36 -4.62
CA ALA A 212 -6.69 -9.47 -4.23
C ALA A 212 -7.00 -10.78 -5.01
N PRO A 213 -6.04 -11.73 -5.07
CA PRO A 213 -6.33 -13.08 -5.53
C PRO A 213 -7.44 -13.71 -4.68
N ARG A 214 -8.36 -14.41 -5.35
CA ARG A 214 -9.42 -15.19 -4.70
C ARG A 214 -8.90 -16.52 -4.17
#